data_AF-A0A954FLP9-F1
#
_entry.id   AF-A0A954FLP9-F1
#
_cell.length_a   1.000
_cell.length_b   1.000
_cell.length_c   1.000
_cell.angle_alpha   90.00
_cell.angle_beta   90.00
_cell.angle_gamma   90.00
#
_symmetry.space_group_name_H-M   'P 1'
#
loop_
_entity.id
_entity.type
_entity.pdbx_description
1 polymer ?
#
loop_
_entity_poly.entity_id
_entity_poly.type
_entity_poly.pdbx_seq_one_letter_code
_entity_poly.pdbx_strand_id
1 'polypeptide(L)' 'MRVHAWSRVDDGIFHDFHHAWIEEIKRALNGGLLPDWLYALAQQQVAEFGPDVLSLQIPDARDGNK' A
#
# COMPACT_ATOMS: atom_id res chain seq x y z
N MET A 1 5.51 18.55 11.72
CA MET A 1 5.57 17.63 12.88
C MET A 1 7.01 17.13 13.08
N ARG A 2 7.51 17.06 14.32
CA ARG A 2 8.89 16.57 14.63
C ARG A 2 9.10 15.07 14.39
N VAL A 3 8.02 14.28 14.31
CA VAL A 3 8.08 12.83 14.08
C VAL A 3 8.50 12.44 12.65
N HIS A 4 8.41 13.36 11.68
CA HIS A 4 8.74 13.09 10.26
C HIS A 4 10.10 13.63 9.82
N ALA A 5 10.99 13.97 10.76
CA ALA A 5 12.34 14.44 10.45
C ALA A 5 13.28 13.26 10.13
N TRP A 6 12.97 12.53 9.06
CA TRP A 6 13.67 11.29 8.65
C TRP A 6 15.06 11.52 8.09
N SER A 7 15.44 12.76 7.74
CA SER A 7 16.80 13.12 7.29
C SER A 7 17.90 12.91 8.34
N ARG A 8 17.52 12.53 9.57
CA ARG A 8 18.43 12.25 10.69
C ARG A 8 18.47 10.77 11.07
N VAL A 9 17.87 9.91 10.25
CA VAL A 9 17.77 8.47 10.46
C VAL A 9 18.45 7.81 9.27
N ASP A 10 19.19 6.73 9.51
CA ASP A 10 19.81 5.97 8.43
C ASP A 10 18.75 5.41 7.48
N ASP A 11 19.04 5.42 6.18
CA ASP A 11 18.11 4.98 5.14
C ASP A 11 17.55 3.57 5.40
N GLY A 12 18.37 2.66 5.94
CA GLY A 12 17.94 1.30 6.29
C GLY A 12 16.92 1.25 7.42
N ILE A 13 17.04 2.12 8.43
CA ILE A 13 16.08 2.21 9.54
C ILE A 13 14.77 2.84 9.06
N PHE A 14 14.87 3.89 8.24
CA PHE A 14 13.69 4.49 7.62
C PHE A 14 12.96 3.49 6.74
N HIS A 15 13.70 2.74 5.90
CA HIS A 15 13.13 1.71 5.04
C HIS A 15 12.40 0.64 5.86
N ASP A 16 13.01 0.11 6.93
CA ASP A 16 12.38 -0.93 7.76
C ASP A 16 11.07 -0.43 8.39
N PHE A 17 11.11 0.77 8.99
CA PHE A 17 9.92 1.40 9.55
C PHE A 17 8.83 1.62 8.49
N HIS A 18 9.19 2.21 7.35
CA HIS A 18 8.27 2.52 6.27
C HIS A 18 7.60 1.25 5.75
N HIS A 19 8.39 0.20 5.51
CA HIS A 19 7.88 -1.08 5.03
C HIS A 19 6.93 -1.73 6.05
N ALA A 20 7.32 -1.77 7.33
CA ALA A 20 6.43 -2.30 8.38
C ALA A 20 5.12 -1.52 8.46
N TRP A 21 5.18 -0.19 8.39
CA TRP A 21 4.01 0.66 8.50
C TRP A 21 3.00 0.44 7.36
N ILE A 22 3.46 0.42 6.11
CA ILE A 22 2.57 0.23 4.94
C ILE A 22 2.00 -1.20 4.90
N GLU A 23 2.74 -2.19 5.38
CA GLU A 23 2.27 -3.57 5.51
C GLU A 23 1.14 -3.68 6.52
N GLU A 24 1.23 -3.03 7.68
CA GLU A 24 0.15 -3.02 8.67
C GLU A 24 -1.11 -2.33 8.14
N ILE A 25 -0.98 -1.24 7.38
CA ILE A 25 -2.11 -0.59 6.73
C ILE A 25 -2.76 -1.54 5.72
N LYS A 26 -1.96 -2.16 4.83
CA LYS A 26 -2.45 -3.13 3.83
C LYS A 26 -3.19 -4.28 4.51
N ARG A 27 -2.63 -4.83 5.60
CA ARG A 27 -3.25 -5.92 6.37
C ARG A 27 -4.58 -5.50 6.98
N ALA A 28 -4.65 -4.32 7.59
CA ALA A 28 -5.90 -3.81 8.17
C ALA A 28 -6.97 -3.63 7.08
N LEU A 29 -6.61 -3.07 5.93
CA LEU A 29 -7.52 -2.88 4.80
C LEU A 29 -8.07 -4.21 4.28
N ASN A 30 -7.17 -5.15 3.99
CA ASN A 30 -7.55 -6.49 3.51
C ASN A 30 -8.19 -7.38 4.58
N GLY A 31 -8.07 -7.01 5.86
CA GLY A 31 -8.66 -7.71 6.99
C GLY A 31 -10.15 -7.45 7.21
N GLY A 32 -10.81 -6.72 6.29
CA GLY A 32 -12.26 -6.47 6.32
C GLY A 32 -12.67 -5.01 6.48
N LEU A 33 -11.73 -4.05 6.35
CA LEU A 33 -12.11 -2.64 6.27
C LEU A 33 -12.49 -2.21 4.85
N LEU A 34 -12.07 -2.97 3.85
CA LEU A 34 -12.47 -2.77 2.46
C LEU A 34 -13.76 -3.54 2.13
N PRO A 35 -14.61 -3.01 1.24
CA PRO A 35 -15.65 -3.79 0.57
C PRO A 35 -15.07 -5.03 -0.12
N ASP A 36 -15.83 -6.13 -0.16
CA ASP A 36 -15.38 -7.45 -0.66
C ASP A 36 -14.90 -7.47 -2.12
N TRP A 37 -15.25 -6.45 -2.92
CA TRP A 37 -14.82 -6.31 -4.32
C TRP A 37 -13.52 -5.52 -4.48
N LEU A 38 -12.90 -5.10 -3.38
CA LEU A 38 -11.61 -4.41 -3.33
C LEU A 38 -10.56 -5.22 -2.58
N TYR A 39 -9.30 -5.04 -2.98
CA TYR A 39 -8.13 -5.50 -2.23
C TYR A 39 -7.01 -4.45 -2.31
N ALA A 40 -6.19 -4.35 -1.26
CA ALA A 40 -5.06 -3.45 -1.19
C ALA A 40 -3.73 -4.17 -1.46
N LEU A 41 -2.85 -3.53 -2.22
CA LEU A 41 -1.45 -3.93 -2.38
C LEU A 41 -0.53 -2.81 -1.89
N ALA A 42 0.59 -3.18 -1.29
CA ALA A 42 1.64 -2.25 -0.91
C ALA A 42 2.55 -1.96 -2.13
N GLN A 43 3.11 -0.76 -2.18
CA GLN A 43 4.15 -0.33 -3.12
C GLN A 43 3.80 -0.62 -4.60
N GLN A 44 2.57 -0.33 -5.02
CA GLN A 44 2.20 -0.47 -6.43
C GLN A 44 2.76 0.71 -7.22
N GLN A 45 3.27 0.44 -8.42
CA GLN A 45 3.60 1.48 -9.40
C GLN A 45 2.42 1.63 -10.36
N VAL A 46 1.74 2.78 -10.34
CA VAL A 46 0.62 3.08 -11.23
C VAL A 46 0.92 4.34 -12.03
N ALA A 47 1.18 4.15 -13.32
CA ALA A 47 1.68 5.22 -14.19
C ALA A 47 2.90 5.92 -13.55
N GLU A 48 2.85 7.25 -13.39
CA GLU A 48 3.89 8.04 -12.73
C GLU A 48 3.73 8.15 -11.21
N PHE A 49 2.71 7.50 -10.63
CA PHE A 49 2.43 7.55 -9.19
C PHE A 49 2.82 6.24 -8.50
N GLY A 50 3.59 6.34 -7.43
CA GLY A 50 3.98 5.21 -6.58
C GLY A 50 3.30 5.30 -5.21
N PRO A 51 2.02 4.94 -5.08
CA PRO A 51 1.35 4.91 -3.78
C PRO A 51 1.95 3.84 -2.87
N ASP A 52 2.14 4.21 -1.61
CA ASP A 52 2.57 3.31 -0.54
C ASP A 52 1.61 2.12 -0.35
N VAL A 53 0.31 2.37 -0.42
CA VAL A 53 -0.76 1.36 -0.42
C VAL A 53 -1.85 1.78 -1.40
N LEU A 54 -2.26 0.86 -2.28
CA LEU A 54 -3.27 1.10 -3.29
C LEU A 54 -4.37 0.04 -3.24
N SER A 55 -5.63 0.48 -3.14
CA SER A 55 -6.79 -0.40 -3.32
C SER A 55 -7.12 -0.58 -4.80
N LEU A 56 -7.33 -1.82 -5.19
CA LEU A 56 -7.59 -2.28 -6.54
C LEU A 56 -8.90 -3.07 -6.56
N GLN A 57 -9.61 -2.97 -7.68
CA GLN A 57 -10.81 -3.74 -7.91
C GLN A 57 -10.45 -5.17 -8.31
N ILE A 58 -11.16 -6.14 -7.74
CA ILE A 58 -11.07 -7.53 -8.19
C ILE A 58 -11.61 -7.58 -9.63
N PRO A 59 -10.84 -8.10 -10.61
CA PRO A 59 -11.32 -8.24 -11.97
C PRO A 59 -12.61 -9.07 -11.98
N ASP A 60 -13.68 -8.53 -12.57
CA ASP A 60 -14.87 -9.33 -12.80
C ASP A 60 -14.49 -10.46 -13.77
N ALA A 61 -14.85 -11.71 -13.46
CA ALA A 61 -14.47 -12.86 -14.28
C ALA A 61 -14.99 -12.75 -15.74
N ARG A 62 -15.92 -11.83 -15.98
CA ARG A 62 -16.49 -11.49 -17.29
C ARG A 62 -15.65 -10.52 -18.12
N ASP A 63 -14.69 -9.81 -17.53
CA ASP A 63 -13.89 -8.78 -18.20
C ASP A 63 -12.54 -9.28 -18.74
N GLY A 64 -12.16 -10.54 -18.46
CA GLY A 64 -10.89 -11.13 -18.89
C GLY A 64 -10.77 -11.53 -20.37
N ASN A 65 -11.70 -11.10 -21.23
CA ASN A 65 -11.71 -11.43 -22.67
C ASN A 65 -11.78 -10.18 -23.57
N LYS A 66 -11.00 -9.15 -23.24
CA LYS A 66 -10.72 -8.02 -24.13
C LYS A 66 -9.22 -7.91 -24.38
#